data_AF-A0A417Z1L0-F1
#
_entry.id   AF-A0A417Z1L0-F1
#
_cell.length_a   1.000
_cell.length_b   1.000
_cell.length_c   1.000
_cell.angle_alpha   90.00
_cell.angle_beta   90.00
_cell.angle_gamma   90.00
#
_symmetry.space_group_name_H-M   'P 1'
#
loop_
_entity.id
_entity.type
_entity.pdbx_description
1 polymer ?
#
loop_
_entity_poly.entity_id
_entity_poly.type
_entity_poly.pdbx_seq_one_letter_code
_entity_poly.pdbx_strand_id
1 'polypeptide(L)' 'MKEPFSTQIPGSLRARARATVKGMKTVDPSYSLSQLVTDAVRAHVAHLEQRHHHGHPWPTVAHLDVGRRPLDDDE' A
#
# COMPACT_ATOMS: atom_id res chain seq x y z
N MET A 1 11.84 13.20 6.02
CA MET A 1 11.87 12.07 6.99
C MET A 1 10.96 10.97 6.44
N LYS A 2 11.32 9.68 6.55
CA LYS A 2 10.44 8.57 6.14
C LYS A 2 9.80 7.99 7.40
N GLU A 3 8.50 7.76 7.38
CA GLU A 3 7.76 7.17 8.50
C GLU A 3 7.39 5.72 8.18
N PRO A 4 7.33 4.83 9.19
CA PRO A 4 6.92 3.45 9.00
C PRO A 4 5.42 3.39 8.65
N PHE A 5 5.10 2.83 7.49
CA PHE A 5 3.73 2.49 7.08
C PHE A 5 3.64 0.97 6.95
N SER A 6 2.81 0.32 7.77
CA SER A 6 2.70 -1.13 7.79
C SER A 6 1.26 -1.59 7.95
N THR A 7 0.91 -2.68 7.27
CA THR A 7 -0.37 -3.37 7.37
C THR A 7 -0.17 -4.85 7.04
N GLN A 8 -1.12 -5.69 7.41
CA GLN A 8 -1.11 -7.11 7.06
C GLN A 8 -1.66 -7.30 5.65
N ILE A 9 -0.97 -8.12 4.84
CA ILE A 9 -1.39 -8.49 3.49
C ILE A 9 -1.27 -10.02 3.32
N PRO A 10 -2.02 -10.63 2.38
CA PRO A 10 -1.89 -12.05 2.09
C PRO A 10 -0.44 -12.45 1.80
N GLY A 11 0.00 -13.60 2.34
CA GLY A 11 1.37 -14.08 2.21
C GLY A 11 1.81 -14.26 0.75
N SER A 12 0.89 -14.70 -0.12
CA SER A 12 1.11 -14.85 -1.56
C SER A 12 1.39 -13.50 -2.25
N LEU A 13 0.65 -12.44 -1.89
CA LEU A 13 0.87 -11.10 -2.41
C LEU A 13 2.23 -10.55 -1.97
N ARG A 14 2.59 -10.76 -0.69
CA ARG A 14 3.92 -10.40 -0.18
C ARG A 14 5.04 -11.10 -0.95
N ALA A 15 4.87 -12.39 -1.26
CA ALA A 15 5.84 -13.16 -2.04
C ALA A 15 5.99 -12.61 -3.46
N ARG A 16 4.87 -12.32 -4.13
CA ARG A 16 4.85 -11.70 -5.47
C ARG A 16 5.53 -10.33 -5.48
N ALA A 17 5.23 -9.45 -4.52
CA ALA A 17 5.87 -8.14 -4.43
C ALA A 17 7.40 -8.24 -4.33
N ARG A 18 7.92 -9.18 -3.52
CA ARG A 18 9.37 -9.44 -3.43
C ARG A 18 9.95 -9.96 -4.74
N ALA A 19 9.25 -10.89 -5.40
CA ALA A 19 9.67 -11.40 -6.71
C ALA A 19 9.72 -10.28 -7.77
N THR A 20 8.73 -9.40 -7.79
CA THR A 20 8.70 -8.22 -8.67
C THR A 20 9.88 -7.30 -8.43
N VAL A 21 10.19 -6.95 -7.17
CA VAL A 21 11.36 -6.11 -6.86
C VAL A 21 12.65 -6.80 -7.30
N LYS A 22 12.79 -8.11 -7.06
CA LYS A 22 13.95 -8.88 -7.52
C LYS A 22 14.10 -8.82 -9.04
N GLY A 23 13.01 -8.97 -9.79
CA GLY A 23 13.00 -8.83 -11.25
C GLY A 23 13.37 -7.42 -11.70
N MET A 24 12.74 -6.39 -11.11
CA MET A 24 13.02 -4.99 -11.46
C MET A 24 14.46 -4.58 -11.18
N LYS A 25 15.12 -5.16 -10.17
CA LYS A 25 16.55 -4.92 -9.92
C LYS A 25 17.47 -5.34 -11.06
N THR A 26 17.00 -6.19 -11.98
CA THR A 26 17.75 -6.53 -13.21
C THR A 26 17.65 -5.45 -14.28
N VAL A 27 16.64 -4.60 -14.21
CA VAL A 27 16.38 -3.48 -15.14
C VAL A 27 16.90 -2.17 -14.54
N ASP A 28 16.63 -1.94 -13.25
CA ASP A 28 17.05 -0.79 -12.47
C ASP A 28 17.60 -1.28 -11.11
N PRO A 29 18.94 -1.30 -10.91
CA PRO A 29 19.55 -1.74 -9.66
C PRO A 29 19.14 -0.95 -8.41
N SER A 30 18.65 0.28 -8.58
CA SER A 30 18.21 1.15 -7.49
C SER A 30 16.77 0.85 -7.04
N TYR A 31 16.02 0.08 -7.84
CA TYR A 31 14.63 -0.24 -7.56
C TYR A 31 14.47 -0.97 -6.23
N SER A 32 13.47 -0.57 -5.44
CA SER A 32 13.29 -1.03 -4.07
C SER A 32 11.83 -1.38 -3.77
N LEU A 33 11.63 -2.17 -2.71
CA LEU A 33 10.28 -2.45 -2.21
C LEU A 33 9.57 -1.17 -1.77
N SER A 34 10.30 -0.21 -1.19
CA SER A 34 9.73 1.09 -0.82
C SER A 34 9.22 1.84 -2.05
N GLN A 35 9.93 1.80 -3.17
CA GLN A 35 9.48 2.43 -4.41
C GLN A 35 8.24 1.74 -4.97
N LEU A 36 8.24 0.41 -5.07
CA LEU A 36 7.07 -0.35 -5.50
C LEU A 36 5.82 0.00 -4.68
N VAL A 37 5.93 0.00 -3.35
CA VAL A 37 4.81 0.31 -2.46
C VAL A 37 4.36 1.76 -2.61
N THR A 38 5.29 2.72 -2.62
CA THR A 38 4.96 4.14 -2.79
C THR A 38 4.25 4.40 -4.11
N ASP A 39 4.74 3.83 -5.21
CA ASP A 39 4.18 4.03 -6.55
C ASP A 39 2.78 3.40 -6.65
N ALA A 40 2.62 2.18 -6.14
CA ALA A 40 1.33 1.49 -6.14
C ALA A 40 0.28 2.21 -5.28
N VAL A 41 0.65 2.66 -4.07
CA VAL A 41 -0.23 3.41 -3.18
C VAL A 41 -0.61 4.75 -3.83
N ARG A 42 0.36 5.49 -4.36
CA ARG A 42 0.11 6.78 -5.04
C ARG A 42 -0.84 6.62 -6.22
N ALA A 43 -0.59 5.63 -7.08
CA ALA A 43 -1.43 5.38 -8.25
C ALA A 43 -2.86 5.01 -7.84
N HIS A 44 -3.03 4.16 -6.82
CA HIS A 44 -4.35 3.74 -6.38
C HIS A 44 -5.11 4.86 -5.65
N VAL A 45 -4.45 5.64 -4.80
CA VAL A 45 -5.05 6.81 -4.14
C VAL A 45 -5.55 7.81 -5.18
N ALA A 46 -4.70 8.17 -6.15
CA ALA A 46 -5.09 9.08 -7.23
C ALA A 46 -6.27 8.55 -8.05
N HIS A 47 -6.33 7.24 -8.30
CA HIS A 47 -7.47 6.62 -8.96
C HIS A 47 -8.76 6.76 -8.13
N LEU A 48 -8.70 6.56 -6.81
CA LEU A 48 -9.86 6.69 -5.93
C LEU A 48 -10.31 8.15 -5.81
N GLU A 49 -9.39 9.10 -5.74
CA GLU A 49 -9.69 10.54 -5.74
C GLU A 49 -10.40 10.95 -7.04
N GLN A 50 -9.91 10.50 -8.20
CA GLN A 50 -10.57 10.71 -9.48
C GLN A 50 -11.99 10.11 -9.51
N ARG A 51 -12.15 8.90 -9.00
CA ARG A 51 -13.41 8.16 -9.06
C ARG A 51 -14.47 8.64 -8.07
N HIS A 52 -14.05 9.10 -6.89
CA HIS A 52 -14.94 9.32 -5.75
C HIS A 52 -14.87 10.72 -5.15
N HIS A 53 -13.88 11.53 -5.52
CA HIS A 53 -13.67 12.86 -4.96
C HIS A 53 -13.38 13.91 -6.03
N HIS A 54 -13.94 13.73 -7.23
CA HIS A 54 -13.83 14.66 -8.37
C HIS A 54 -12.38 15.01 -8.76
N GLY A 55 -11.43 14.10 -8.50
CA GLY A 55 -10.00 14.33 -8.74
C GLY A 55 -9.31 15.23 -7.71
N HIS A 56 -10.01 15.64 -6.65
CA HIS A 56 -9.41 16.38 -5.55
C HIS A 56 -8.84 15.43 -4.49
N PRO A 57 -7.70 15.79 -3.87
CA PRO A 57 -7.16 15.04 -2.75
C PRO A 57 -8.12 14.99 -1.56
N TRP A 58 -8.09 13.90 -0.79
CA TRP A 58 -8.81 13.82 0.48
C TRP A 58 -8.14 14.71 1.56
N PRO A 59 -8.90 15.25 2.53
CA PRO A 59 -8.32 15.93 3.69
C PRO A 59 -7.40 15.01 4.50
N THR A 60 -6.28 15.55 4.99
CA THR A 60 -5.35 14.80 5.83
C THR A 60 -6.00 14.41 7.16
N VAL A 61 -5.87 13.15 7.56
CA VAL A 61 -6.30 12.65 8.88
C VAL A 61 -5.09 12.17 9.67
N ALA A 62 -5.05 12.47 10.97
CA ALA A 62 -3.94 12.07 11.85
C ALA A 62 -3.98 10.57 12.19
N HIS A 63 -5.19 10.00 12.32
CA HIS A 63 -5.41 8.59 12.65
C HIS A 63 -6.58 8.04 11.85
N LEU A 64 -6.48 6.76 11.49
CA LEU A 64 -7.61 6.00 10.99
C LEU A 64 -8.42 5.48 12.17
N ASP A 65 -9.74 5.61 12.12
CA ASP A 65 -10.61 4.95 13.09
C ASP A 65 -10.48 3.44 12.91
N VAL A 66 -9.88 2.77 13.90
CA VAL A 66 -9.80 1.31 13.91
C VAL A 66 -11.17 0.79 14.34
N GLY A 67 -12.03 0.47 13.37
CA GLY A 67 -13.27 -0.26 13.65
C GLY A 67 -12.96 -1.55 14.40
N ARG A 68 -13.80 -1.91 15.40
CA ARG A 68 -13.71 -3.18 16.13
C ARG A 68 -13.49 -4.32 15.13
N ARG A 69 -12.37 -5.04 15.26
CA ARG A 69 -12.24 -6.38 14.68
C ARG A 69 -13.45 -7.17 15.20
N PRO A 70 -14.26 -7.82 14.33
CA PRO A 70 -14.99 -8.99 14.78
C PRO A 70 -13.92 -9.91 15.38
N LEU A 71 -14.05 -10.25 16.66
CA LEU A 71 -13.38 -11.42 17.16
C LEU A 71 -13.95 -12.54 16.29
N ASP A 72 -13.11 -13.15 15.46
CA ASP A 72 -13.48 -14.42 14.85
C ASP A 72 -13.78 -15.35 16.03
N ASP A 73 -15.04 -15.76 16.15
CA ASP A 73 -15.46 -16.82 17.08
C ASP A 73 -14.72 -18.08 16.61
N ASP A 74 -13.59 -18.40 17.25
CA ASP A 74 -12.95 -19.70 17.14
C ASP A 74 -13.87 -20.73 17.83
N GLU A 75 -14.37 -21.67 17.01
CA GLU A 75 -15.14 -22.87 17.34
C GLU A 75 -14.41 -23.83 18.29
#